data_AF-A0A1J5REF0-F1
#
_entry.id   AF-A0A1J5REF0-F1
#
_cell.length_a   1.000
_cell.length_b   1.000
_cell.length_c   1.000
_cell.angle_alpha   90.00
_cell.angle_beta   90.00
_cell.angle_gamma   90.00
#
_symmetry.space_group_name_H-M   'P 1'
#
loop_
_entity.id
_entity.type
_entity.pdbx_description
1 polymer ?
#
loop_
_entity_poly.entity_id
_entity_poly.type
_entity_poly.pdbx_seq_one_letter_code
_entity_poly.pdbx_strand_id
1 'polypeptide(L)'
;MPYEIIRRRLPGWKPPEKPTWLVGAFLCIRREAFESACGFDTRFRLYCEDVDLSLRFQNEGWLIALIADAQVLHRAQRNSQRKIRYTIMHLESLVKLWLRNWGV
;
A
#
# COMPACT_ATOMS: atom_id res chain seq x y z
N MET A 1 2.40 -10.01 -3.69
CA MET A 1 1.30 -9.37 -2.93
C MET A 1 0.89 -10.13 -1.66
N PRO A 2 0.73 -11.46 -1.59
CA PRO A 2 0.63 -12.18 -0.29
C PRO A 2 1.99 -12.62 0.27
N TYR A 3 2.87 -13.07 -0.63
CA TYR A 3 4.20 -13.59 -0.30
C TYR A 3 5.09 -12.57 0.44
N GLU A 4 5.05 -11.30 0.03
CA GLU A 4 5.78 -10.19 0.68
C GLU A 4 5.35 -9.99 2.14
N ILE A 5 4.05 -10.14 2.44
CA ILE A 5 3.52 -9.99 3.80
C ILE A 5 4.02 -11.14 4.69
N ILE A 6 4.08 -12.36 4.14
CA ILE A 6 4.62 -13.53 4.85
C ILE A 6 6.13 -13.35 5.06
N ARG A 7 6.86 -12.96 4.02
CA ARG A 7 8.32 -12.71 4.09
C ARG A 7 8.70 -11.68 5.13
N ARG A 8 7.93 -10.59 5.26
CA ARG A 8 8.14 -9.56 6.30
C ARG A 8 8.12 -10.09 7.72
N ARG A 9 7.53 -11.27 7.97
CA ARG A 9 7.46 -11.90 9.29
C ARG A 9 8.55 -12.94 9.53
N LEU A 10 9.39 -13.23 8.53
CA LEU A 10 10.47 -14.20 8.65
C LEU A 10 11.73 -13.58 9.28
N PRO A 11 12.52 -14.36 10.05
CA PRO A 11 13.77 -13.89 10.61
C PRO A 11 14.77 -13.50 9.51
N GLY A 12 15.49 -12.39 9.71
CA GLY A 12 16.50 -11.90 8.76
C GLY A 12 15.94 -11.10 7.57
N TRP A 13 14.64 -10.83 7.53
CA TRP A 13 14.05 -9.98 6.48
C TRP A 13 14.64 -8.57 6.52
N LYS A 14 15.12 -8.11 5.36
CA LYS A 14 15.50 -6.72 5.11
C LYS A 14 14.55 -6.13 4.08
N PRO A 15 14.12 -4.87 4.22
CA PRO A 15 13.32 -4.22 3.19
C PRO A 15 14.09 -4.19 1.87
N PRO A 16 13.44 -4.53 0.74
CA PRO A 16 14.07 -4.39 -0.56
C PRO A 16 14.35 -2.91 -0.85
N GLU A 17 15.45 -2.63 -1.54
CA GLU A 17 15.79 -1.25 -1.97
C GLU A 17 14.71 -0.66 -2.88
N LYS A 18 14.09 -1.52 -3.71
CA LYS A 18 12.98 -1.18 -4.62
C LYS A 18 11.73 -1.98 -4.26
N PRO A 19 10.93 -1.54 -3.27
CA PRO A 19 9.71 -2.23 -2.91
C PRO A 19 8.62 -2.05 -3.98
N THR A 20 7.86 -3.11 -4.24
CA THR A 20 6.69 -3.07 -5.15
C THR A 20 5.54 -2.21 -4.60
N TRP A 21 5.49 -1.96 -3.29
CA TRP A 21 4.49 -1.09 -2.68
C TRP A 21 4.94 -0.66 -1.29
N LEU A 22 4.48 0.51 -0.87
CA LEU A 22 4.73 1.07 0.45
C LEU A 22 3.42 1.26 1.20
N VAL A 23 3.51 1.26 2.53
CA VAL A 23 2.35 1.54 3.39
C VAL A 23 2.12 3.05 3.40
N GLY A 24 0.88 3.47 3.20
CA GLY A 24 0.44 4.87 3.17
C GLY A 24 0.55 5.64 4.50
N ALA A 25 1.21 5.09 5.51
CA ALA A 25 1.41 5.75 6.80
C ALA A 25 2.25 7.03 6.67
N PHE A 26 3.21 7.04 5.76
CA PHE A 26 3.98 8.22 5.37
C PHE A 26 4.56 8.00 3.97
N LEU A 27 4.19 8.86 3.01
CA LEU A 27 4.68 8.81 1.63
C LEU A 27 5.06 10.21 1.17
N CYS A 28 6.19 10.33 0.48
CA CYS A 28 6.56 11.51 -0.29
C CYS A 28 6.40 11.16 -1.77
N ILE A 29 5.56 11.91 -2.47
CA ILE A 29 5.17 11.60 -3.85
C ILE A 29 5.48 12.81 -4.72
N ARG A 30 6.11 12.59 -5.87
CA ARG A 30 6.27 13.62 -6.91
C ARG A 30 4.90 14.02 -7.41
N ARG A 31 4.65 15.32 -7.56
CA ARG A 31 3.35 15.83 -7.97
C ARG A 31 2.93 15.24 -9.32
N GLU A 32 3.86 15.18 -10.26
CA GLU A 32 3.63 14.65 -11.61
C GLU A 32 3.22 13.18 -11.59
N ALA A 33 3.82 12.38 -10.70
CA ALA A 33 3.46 10.97 -10.52
C ALA A 33 2.05 10.83 -9.92
N PHE A 34 1.72 11.67 -8.93
CA PHE A 34 0.40 11.65 -8.31
C PHE A 34 -0.70 12.05 -9.30
N GLU A 35 -0.46 13.08 -10.11
CA GLU A 35 -1.37 13.54 -11.16
C GLU A 35 -1.50 12.51 -12.29
N SER A 36 -0.40 11.88 -12.74
CA SER A 36 -0.44 10.84 -13.79
C SER A 36 -1.27 9.63 -13.37
N ALA A 37 -1.29 9.32 -12.07
CA ALA A 37 -2.11 8.25 -11.54
C ALA A 37 -3.59 8.66 -11.33
N CYS A 38 -3.97 9.92 -11.48
CA CYS A 38 -5.27 10.48 -11.06
C CYS A 38 -5.51 10.37 -9.53
N GLY A 39 -4.45 10.50 -8.73
CA GLY A 39 -4.53 10.55 -7.26
C GLY A 39 -5.03 9.27 -6.59
N PHE A 40 -5.59 9.38 -5.38
CA PHE A 40 -6.20 8.23 -4.69
C PHE A 40 -7.56 7.88 -5.29
N ASP A 41 -7.84 6.58 -5.39
CA ASP A 41 -9.17 6.12 -5.79
C ASP A 41 -10.13 6.18 -4.60
N THR A 42 -11.14 7.04 -4.71
CA THR A 42 -12.12 7.32 -3.66
C THR A 42 -13.03 6.14 -3.33
N ARG A 43 -13.02 5.07 -4.14
CA ARG A 43 -13.72 3.81 -3.84
C ARG A 43 -13.08 3.06 -2.68
N PHE A 44 -11.81 3.31 -2.37
CA PHE A 44 -11.13 2.82 -1.18
C PHE A 44 -11.34 3.82 -0.03
N ARG A 45 -12.16 3.44 0.96
CA ARG A 45 -12.34 4.26 2.17
C ARG A 45 -11.22 4.05 3.18
N LEU A 46 -10.68 2.83 3.24
CA LEU A 46 -9.61 2.42 4.14
C LEU A 46 -9.04 1.08 3.64
N TYR A 47 -7.72 0.94 3.75
CA TYR A 47 -6.93 -0.20 3.30
C TYR A 47 -6.88 -0.34 1.76
N CYS A 48 -5.70 -0.76 1.27
CA CYS A 48 -5.39 -1.00 -0.14
C CYS A 48 -5.36 0.25 -1.04
N GLU A 49 -5.70 1.44 -0.56
CA GLU A 49 -5.60 2.69 -1.33
C GLU A 49 -4.14 3.02 -1.71
N ASP A 50 -3.22 2.74 -0.81
CA ASP A 50 -1.78 2.89 -0.95
C ASP A 50 -1.16 1.83 -1.86
N VAL A 51 -1.64 0.59 -1.76
CA VAL A 51 -1.26 -0.52 -2.64
C VAL A 51 -1.74 -0.26 -4.06
N ASP A 52 -3.00 0.17 -4.24
CA ASP A 52 -3.57 0.55 -5.53
C ASP A 52 -2.77 1.67 -6.19
N LEU A 53 -2.46 2.73 -5.44
CA LEU A 53 -1.65 3.84 -5.93
C LEU A 53 -0.24 3.39 -6.33
N SER A 54 0.39 2.53 -5.52
CA SER A 54 1.72 1.96 -5.81
C SER A 54 1.73 1.10 -7.09
N LEU A 55 0.68 0.33 -7.34
CA LEU A 55 0.54 -0.46 -8.57
C LEU A 55 0.38 0.46 -9.78
N ARG A 56 -0.42 1.52 -9.67
CA ARG A 56 -0.58 2.50 -10.75
C ARG A 56 0.71 3.25 -11.06
N PHE A 57 1.48 3.63 -10.05
CA PHE A 57 2.80 4.22 -10.26
C PHE A 57 3.72 3.31 -11.06
N GLN A 58 3.74 2.01 -10.76
CA GLN A 58 4.55 1.05 -11.51
C GLN A 58 4.08 0.87 -12.95
N ASN A 59 2.77 0.83 -13.19
CA ASN A 59 2.22 0.73 -14.54
C ASN A 59 2.57 1.95 -15.41
N GLU A 60 2.69 3.12 -14.79
CA GLU A 60 3.13 4.39 -15.41
C GLU A 60 4.67 4.54 -15.44
N GLY A 61 5.43 3.52 -15.02
CA GLY A 61 6.90 3.51 -15.05
C GLY A 61 7.59 4.28 -13.93
N TRP A 62 6.86 4.75 -12.91
CA TRP A 62 7.43 5.40 -11.75
C TRP A 62 8.09 4.40 -10.80
N LEU A 63 9.22 4.81 -10.23
CA LEU A 63 9.95 4.03 -9.24
C LEU A 63 9.42 4.29 -7.84
N ILE A 64 9.34 3.22 -7.06
CA ILE A 64 9.04 3.25 -5.63
C ILE A 64 10.32 2.88 -4.89
N ALA A 65 10.74 3.72 -3.96
CA ALA A 65 11.97 3.54 -3.18
C ALA A 65 11.71 3.86 -1.70
N LEU A 66 12.45 3.18 -0.83
CA LEU A 66 12.47 3.47 0.60
C LEU A 66 13.61 4.42 0.92
N ILE A 67 13.33 5.50 1.66
CA ILE A 67 14.38 6.40 2.16
C ILE A 67 14.84 5.86 3.51
N ALA A 68 15.97 5.14 3.52
CA ALA A 68 16.47 4.44 4.70
C ALA A 68 16.81 5.39 5.87
N ASP A 69 17.23 6.62 5.56
CA ASP A 69 17.61 7.61 6.56
C ASP A 69 16.41 8.38 7.15
N ALA A 70 15.22 8.24 6.54
CA ALA A 70 14.02 8.91 7.02
C ALA A 70 13.32 8.07 8.10
N GLN A 71 13.19 8.62 9.30
CA GLN A 71 12.47 8.00 10.40
C GLN A 71 11.20 8.78 10.72
N VAL A 72 10.06 8.09 10.76
CA VAL A 72 8.75 8.69 11.03
C VAL A 72 8.06 7.93 12.15
N LEU A 73 7.61 8.66 13.17
CA LEU A 73 6.83 8.10 14.27
C LEU A 73 5.35 8.00 13.88
N HIS A 74 4.88 6.79 13.59
CA HIS A 74 3.46 6.53 13.35
C HIS A 74 2.81 5.93 14.61
N ARG A 75 1.94 6.70 15.28
CA ARG A 75 1.17 6.22 16.45
C ARG A 75 0.00 5.34 16.02
N ALA A 76 0.30 4.11 15.61
CA ALA A 76 -0.71 3.14 15.19
C ALA A 76 -1.67 2.81 16.34
N GLN A 77 -2.94 3.19 16.20
CA GLN A 77 -3.97 2.91 17.22
C GLN A 77 -4.38 1.41 17.27
N ARG A 78 -3.90 0.58 16.32
CA ARG A 78 -4.17 -0.88 16.19
C ARG A 78 -5.66 -1.26 16.36
N ASN A 79 -6.56 -0.32 16.08
CA ASN A 79 -7.99 -0.48 16.33
C ASN A 79 -8.63 -1.53 15.40
N SER A 80 -7.94 -1.86 14.30
CA SER A 80 -8.32 -2.92 13.36
C SER A 80 -8.45 -4.30 14.01
N GLN A 81 -7.70 -4.56 15.09
CA GLN A 81 -7.70 -5.85 15.79
C GLN A 81 -8.89 -6.05 16.75
N ARG A 82 -9.68 -4.99 17.01
CA ARG A 82 -10.72 -5.00 18.06
C ARG A 82 -12.14 -5.03 17.53
N LYS A 83 -12.35 -4.79 16.22
CA LYS A 83 -13.70 -4.69 15.64
C LYS A 83 -13.76 -5.37 14.29
N ILE A 84 -14.67 -6.34 14.16
CA ILE A 84 -14.91 -7.11 12.92
C ILE A 84 -15.20 -6.23 11.70
N ARG A 85 -15.74 -5.02 11.92
CA ARG A 85 -15.97 -4.02 10.87
C ARG A 85 -14.69 -3.73 10.05
N TYR A 86 -13.53 -3.65 10.71
CA TYR A 86 -12.28 -3.33 10.02
C TYR A 86 -11.76 -4.52 9.21
N THR A 87 -12.08 -5.74 9.63
CA THR A 87 -11.83 -6.95 8.84
C THR A 87 -12.71 -6.97 7.59
N ILE A 88 -14.00 -6.66 7.72
CA ILE A 88 -14.92 -6.56 6.57
C ILE A 88 -14.43 -5.49 5.59
N MET A 89 -14.05 -4.30 6.08
CA MET A 89 -13.48 -3.24 5.25
C MET A 89 -12.19 -3.67 4.55
N HIS A 90 -11.32 -4.45 5.19
CA HIS A 90 -10.14 -5.02 4.53
C HIS A 90 -10.54 -5.95 3.38
N LEU A 91 -11.50 -6.86 3.62
CA LEU A 91 -11.95 -7.80 2.59
C LEU A 91 -12.60 -7.08 1.42
N GLU A 92 -13.48 -6.10 1.67
CA GLU A 92 -14.08 -5.27 0.63
C GLU A 92 -13.03 -4.54 -0.22
N SER A 93 -12.03 -3.92 0.43
CA SER A 93 -10.95 -3.23 -0.27
C SER A 93 -10.05 -4.21 -1.04
N LEU A 94 -9.76 -5.39 -0.49
CA LEU A 94 -9.00 -6.43 -1.18
C LEU A 94 -9.72 -6.93 -2.43
N VAL A 95 -11.04 -7.16 -2.35
CA VAL A 95 -11.86 -7.57 -3.51
C VAL A 95 -11.84 -6.49 -4.58
N LYS A 96 -11.99 -5.20 -4.21
CA LYS A 96 -11.88 -4.07 -5.15
C LYS A 96 -10.52 -4.02 -5.85
N LEU A 97 -9.43 -4.17 -5.07
CA LEU A 97 -8.07 -4.20 -5.60
C LEU A 97 -7.88 -5.38 -6.57
N TRP A 98 -8.39 -6.56 -6.22
CA TRP A 98 -8.27 -7.76 -7.03
C TRP A 98 -9.05 -7.65 -8.35
N LEU A 99 -10.30 -7.19 -8.29
CA LEU A 99 -11.11 -6.96 -9.50
C LEU A 99 -10.48 -5.93 -10.44
N ARG A 100 -9.80 -4.91 -9.91
CA ARG A 100 -9.14 -3.89 -10.75
C ARG A 100 -7.89 -4.41 -11.45
N ASN A 101 -7.10 -5.25 -10.79
CA ASN A 101 -5.76 -5.62 -11.25
C ASN A 101 -5.66 -7.04 -11.85
N TRP A 102 -6.62 -7.93 -11.52
CA TRP A 102 -6.61 -9.35 -11.91
C TRP A 102 -7.98 -9.88 -12.33
N GLY A 103 -9.01 -9.04 -12.42
CA GLY A 103 -10.28 -9.40 -13.03
C GLY A 103 -10.15 -9.50 -14.54
N VAL A 104 -10.72 -10.58 -15.10
CA VAL A 104 -11.03 -10.81 -16.53
C VAL A 104 -11.52 -9.54 -17.22
#